data_AF-A0AAT9QMF5-F1
#
_entry.id   AF-A0AAT9QMF5-F1
#
_cell.length_a   1.000
_cell.length_b   1.000
_cell.length_c   1.000
_cell.angle_alpha   90.00
_cell.angle_beta   90.00
_cell.angle_gamma   90.00
#
_symmetry.space_group_name_H-M   'P 1'
#
loop_
_entity.id
_entity.type
_entity.pdbx_description
1 polymer ?
#
loop_
_entity_poly.entity_id
_entity_poly.type
_entity_poly.pdbx_seq_one_letter_code
_entity_poly.pdbx_strand_id
1 'polypeptide(L)'
;MELVKIAADRRNVNMIAKTIESPGLAPAGYGIAELLYLLGCYDTPSTRKSADALMLQWPSGSEDMRVAGTSSLLARQQLKIEGDELVPTGLALALAYALGNATRWTSVSFLSDDEPQGAVFIQAPDLAAFLQPRGLGGWFAQVQMPSLSVAGTLAQARCGALFQSCQWKSGIFIEH
;
A
#
# COMPACT_ATOMS: atom_id res chain seq x y z
N MET A 1 11.43 19.87 -7.98
CA MET A 1 11.65 18.79 -7.00
C MET A 1 11.74 17.47 -7.74
N GLU A 2 12.96 16.93 -7.92
CA GLU A 2 13.21 15.69 -8.67
C GLU A 2 12.72 14.48 -7.84
N LEU A 3 11.96 13.57 -8.46
CA LEU A 3 11.52 12.34 -7.80
C LEU A 3 12.69 11.39 -7.74
N VAL A 4 12.98 10.87 -6.55
CA VAL A 4 13.83 9.69 -6.40
C VAL A 4 13.14 8.55 -7.14
N LYS A 5 13.68 8.19 -8.30
CA LYS A 5 13.37 6.91 -8.93
C LYS A 5 14.06 5.88 -8.07
N ILE A 6 13.29 5.14 -7.28
CA ILE A 6 13.81 3.96 -6.60
C ILE A 6 14.09 2.94 -7.70
N ALA A 7 15.29 3.00 -8.25
CA ALA A 7 15.83 1.91 -9.03
C ALA A 7 15.79 0.68 -8.12
N ALA A 8 15.48 -0.49 -8.68
CA ALA A 8 15.58 -1.79 -8.02
C ALA A 8 17.05 -2.15 -7.70
N ASP A 9 17.74 -1.27 -6.97
CA ASP A 9 19.08 -1.47 -6.44
C ASP A 9 18.98 -2.49 -5.29
N ARG A 10 19.88 -3.49 -5.29
CA ARG A 10 20.00 -4.54 -4.25
C ARG A 10 20.11 -3.98 -2.83
N ARG A 11 20.58 -2.74 -2.66
CA ARG A 11 20.58 -2.05 -1.35
C ARG A 11 19.18 -1.83 -0.78
N ASN A 12 18.19 -1.58 -1.64
CA ASN A 12 16.79 -1.44 -1.22
C ASN A 12 16.20 -2.78 -0.80
N VAL A 13 16.56 -3.88 -1.46
CA VAL A 13 16.08 -5.23 -1.11
C VAL A 13 16.50 -5.65 0.30
N ASN A 14 17.75 -5.39 0.70
CA ASN A 14 18.21 -5.69 2.07
C ASN A 14 17.54 -4.79 3.12
N MET A 15 17.26 -3.52 2.79
CA MET A 15 16.53 -2.61 3.67
C MET A 15 15.05 -3.02 3.81
N ILE A 16 14.44 -3.47 2.72
CA ILE A 16 13.09 -4.03 2.69
C ILE A 16 13.04 -5.33 3.49
N ALA A 17 13.95 -6.28 3.28
CA ALA A 17 14.02 -7.52 4.06
C ALA A 17 14.14 -7.24 5.57
N LYS A 18 15.02 -6.31 5.96
CA LYS A 18 15.17 -5.89 7.37
C LYS A 18 13.92 -5.18 7.92
N THR A 19 13.20 -4.47 7.06
CA THR A 19 11.93 -3.84 7.42
C THR A 19 10.84 -4.89 7.64
N ILE A 20 10.79 -5.95 6.82
CA ILE A 20 9.78 -7.01 6.91
C ILE A 20 10.05 -8.00 8.06
N GLU A 21 11.31 -8.18 8.48
CA GLU A 21 11.68 -9.05 9.61
C GLU A 21 11.28 -8.49 10.99
N SER A 22 10.99 -7.19 11.08
CA SER A 22 10.37 -6.63 12.29
C SER A 22 8.93 -7.17 12.40
N PRO A 23 8.55 -7.81 13.52
CA PRO A 23 7.22 -8.40 13.66
C PRO A 23 6.15 -7.35 13.40
N GLY A 24 5.45 -7.52 12.28
CA GLY A 24 4.30 -6.72 11.84
C GLY A 24 4.57 -5.22 11.83
N LEU A 25 5.05 -4.69 10.71
CA LEU A 25 4.89 -3.26 10.44
C LEU A 25 3.43 -2.89 10.70
N ALA A 26 3.20 -2.10 11.75
CA ALA A 26 1.87 -1.78 12.20
C ALA A 26 1.07 -1.20 11.01
N PRO A 27 -0.14 -1.71 10.72
CA PRO A 27 -0.96 -1.17 9.65
C PRO A 27 -1.14 0.33 9.81
N ALA A 28 -1.11 1.07 8.70
CA ALA A 28 -1.26 2.51 8.73
C ALA A 28 -2.16 3.02 7.61
N GLY A 29 -2.85 4.12 7.88
CA GLY A 29 -3.62 4.84 6.86
C GLY A 29 -2.70 5.67 5.98
N TYR A 30 -3.00 5.70 4.68
CA TYR A 30 -2.38 6.54 3.67
C TYR A 30 -3.45 7.34 2.93
N GLY A 31 -3.24 8.65 2.82
CA GLY A 31 -4.08 9.51 2.01
C GLY A 31 -3.74 9.40 0.51
N ILE A 32 -4.62 9.92 -0.35
CA ILE A 32 -4.42 9.97 -1.81
C ILE A 32 -3.07 10.60 -2.15
N ALA A 33 -2.74 11.74 -1.55
CA ALA A 33 -1.49 12.46 -1.80
C ALA A 33 -0.24 11.61 -1.47
N GLU A 34 -0.28 10.89 -0.36
CA GLU A 34 0.82 10.02 0.07
C GLU A 34 0.97 8.83 -0.91
N LEU A 35 -0.14 8.19 -1.29
CA LEU A 35 -0.13 7.08 -2.25
C LEU A 35 0.38 7.52 -3.62
N LEU A 36 -0.04 8.68 -4.13
CA LEU A 36 0.45 9.25 -5.38
C LEU A 36 1.96 9.55 -5.30
N TYR A 37 2.45 10.02 -4.16
CA TYR A 37 3.90 10.19 -3.96
C TYR A 37 4.64 8.85 -4.02
N LEU A 38 4.16 7.82 -3.29
CA LEU A 38 4.79 6.49 -3.25
C LEU A 38 4.75 5.78 -4.61
N LEU A 39 3.67 5.95 -5.37
CA LEU A 39 3.58 5.52 -6.77
C LEU A 39 4.64 6.24 -7.60
N GLY A 40 4.81 7.55 -7.41
CA GLY A 40 5.83 8.35 -8.10
C GLY A 40 7.28 7.98 -7.80
N CYS A 41 7.55 7.25 -6.72
CA CYS A 41 8.88 6.70 -6.45
C CYS A 41 9.30 5.65 -7.48
N TYR A 42 8.36 5.02 -8.18
CA TYR A 42 8.61 4.05 -9.23
C TYR A 42 7.85 4.43 -10.51
N ASP A 43 8.56 4.68 -11.61
CA ASP A 43 7.90 4.87 -12.92
C ASP A 43 7.90 3.56 -13.70
N THR A 44 7.03 2.62 -13.30
CA THR A 44 6.90 1.31 -13.94
C THR A 44 5.47 1.10 -14.47
N PRO A 45 5.26 0.14 -15.40
CA PRO A 45 3.91 -0.29 -15.77
C PRO A 45 3.09 -0.80 -14.57
N SER A 46 3.75 -1.44 -13.58
CA SER A 46 3.10 -1.90 -12.36
C SER A 46 2.56 -0.74 -11.52
N THR A 47 3.28 0.38 -11.43
CA THR A 47 2.78 1.59 -10.76
C THR A 47 1.45 2.05 -11.34
N ARG A 48 1.32 2.11 -12.68
CA ARG A 48 0.07 2.51 -13.34
C ARG A 48 -1.08 1.57 -13.00
N LYS A 49 -0.85 0.26 -13.08
CA LYS A 49 -1.86 -0.74 -12.73
C LYS A 49 -2.23 -0.73 -11.24
N SER A 50 -1.27 -0.44 -10.35
CA SER A 50 -1.52 -0.23 -8.92
C SER A 50 -2.37 1.00 -8.66
N ALA A 51 -2.16 2.10 -9.38
CA ALA A 51 -3.03 3.27 -9.29
C ALA A 51 -4.46 2.95 -9.74
N ASP A 52 -4.61 2.27 -10.88
CA ASP A 52 -5.92 1.86 -11.40
C ASP A 52 -6.66 0.94 -10.40
N ALA A 53 -5.96 -0.04 -9.83
CA ALA A 53 -6.53 -0.97 -8.85
C ALA A 53 -7.01 -0.26 -7.57
N LEU A 54 -6.36 0.84 -7.19
CA LEU A 54 -6.73 1.69 -6.05
C LEU A 54 -7.67 2.82 -6.45
N MET A 55 -8.14 2.85 -7.70
CA MET A 55 -8.98 3.92 -8.27
C MET A 55 -8.38 5.31 -8.09
N LEU A 56 -7.05 5.39 -8.10
CA LEU A 56 -6.30 6.64 -8.00
C LEU A 56 -6.10 7.19 -9.40
N GLN A 57 -6.40 8.47 -9.59
CA GLN A 57 -6.09 9.14 -10.85
C GLN A 57 -4.55 9.32 -10.92
N TRP A 58 -3.88 8.64 -11.86
CA TRP A 58 -2.41 8.66 -12.04
C TRP A 58 -2.01 8.62 -13.53
N PRO A 59 -0.97 9.37 -13.95
CA PRO A 59 -0.29 10.44 -13.22
C PRO A 59 -1.16 11.70 -13.28
N SER A 60 -1.86 12.03 -12.19
CA SER A 60 -2.70 13.23 -12.15
C SER A 60 -2.60 13.99 -10.82
N GLY A 61 -1.61 13.67 -9.99
CA GLY A 61 -1.28 14.52 -8.85
C GLY A 61 -0.66 15.82 -9.36
N SER A 62 -1.27 16.97 -9.04
CA SER A 62 -0.60 18.27 -9.19
C SER A 62 0.71 18.28 -8.39
N GLU A 63 1.62 19.21 -8.72
CA GLU A 63 2.82 19.42 -7.91
C GLU A 63 2.47 19.64 -6.43
N ASP A 64 1.39 20.38 -6.15
CA ASP A 64 0.86 20.59 -4.80
C ASP A 64 0.46 19.29 -4.10
N MET A 65 -0.19 18.35 -4.82
CA MET A 65 -0.58 17.06 -4.27
C MET A 65 0.65 16.22 -3.89
N ARG A 66 1.69 16.27 -4.72
CA ARG A 66 2.96 15.62 -4.41
C ARG A 66 3.63 16.26 -3.20
N VAL A 67 3.69 17.59 -3.11
CA VAL A 67 4.24 18.31 -1.96
C VAL A 67 3.47 17.99 -0.68
N ALA A 68 2.14 17.95 -0.74
CA ALA A 68 1.29 17.56 0.40
C ALA A 68 1.58 16.13 0.87
N GLY A 69 1.66 15.16 -0.04
CA GLY A 69 1.98 13.77 0.28
C GLY A 69 3.37 13.63 0.90
N THR A 70 4.35 14.30 0.30
CA THR A 70 5.74 14.33 0.79
C THR A 70 5.81 14.92 2.21
N SER A 71 5.13 16.04 2.44
CA SER A 71 5.10 16.72 3.74
C SER A 71 4.44 15.87 4.83
N SER A 72 3.33 15.20 4.49
CA SER A 72 2.62 14.29 5.39
C SER A 72 3.50 13.10 5.79
N LEU A 73 4.15 12.45 4.82
CA LEU A 73 5.04 11.31 5.08
C LEU A 73 6.28 11.73 5.89
N LEU A 74 6.85 12.91 5.63
CA LEU A 74 7.94 13.47 6.44
C LEU A 74 7.51 13.71 7.89
N ALA A 75 6.35 14.35 8.10
CA ALA A 75 5.81 14.60 9.43
C ALA A 75 5.59 13.31 10.24
N ARG A 76 5.31 12.20 9.56
CA ARG A 76 5.10 10.87 10.13
C ARG A 76 6.38 10.03 10.22
N GLN A 77 7.55 10.60 9.88
CA GLN A 77 8.84 9.90 9.85
C GLN A 77 8.84 8.67 8.93
N GLN A 78 8.02 8.69 7.88
CA GLN A 78 7.96 7.65 6.85
C GLN A 78 8.70 8.05 5.56
N LEU A 79 9.24 9.27 5.54
CA LEU A 79 10.29 9.71 4.62
C LEU A 79 11.48 10.20 5.44
N LYS A 80 12.67 10.07 4.86
CA LYS A 80 13.91 10.61 5.39
C LYS A 80 14.64 11.37 4.28
N ILE A 81 15.31 12.44 4.66
CA ILE A 81 16.21 13.17 3.77
C ILE A 81 17.58 12.47 3.82
N GLU A 82 18.06 12.01 2.67
CA GLU A 82 19.40 11.44 2.51
C GLU A 82 20.14 12.21 1.41
N GLY A 83 21.05 13.10 1.81
CA GLY A 83 21.63 14.08 0.89
C GLY A 83 20.56 15.06 0.40
N ASP A 84 20.42 15.19 -0.92
CA ASP A 84 19.38 16.00 -1.57
C ASP A 84 18.14 15.17 -1.96
N GLU A 85 18.05 13.92 -1.50
CA GLU A 85 17.01 12.98 -1.87
C GLU A 85 16.04 12.69 -0.71
N LEU A 86 14.78 12.42 -1.07
CA LEU A 86 13.75 11.98 -0.14
C LEU A 86 13.49 10.48 -0.33
N VAL A 87 13.82 9.72 0.70
CA VAL A 87 13.81 8.26 0.65
C VAL A 87 12.70 7.73 1.57
N PRO A 88 11.73 6.94 1.05
CA PRO A 88 10.74 6.26 1.88
C PRO A 88 11.41 5.34 2.90
N THR A 89 10.82 5.22 4.08
CA THR A 89 11.28 4.32 5.14
C THR A 89 10.13 3.52 5.73
N GLY A 90 10.44 2.41 6.41
CA GLY A 90 9.45 1.58 7.08
C GLY A 90 8.31 1.16 6.16
N LEU A 91 7.06 1.39 6.60
CA LEU A 91 5.87 0.95 5.85
C LEU A 91 5.69 1.68 4.52
N ALA A 92 6.09 2.95 4.44
CA ALA A 92 6.03 3.69 3.18
C ALA A 92 7.00 3.09 2.15
N LEU A 93 8.20 2.68 2.56
CA LEU A 93 9.15 1.99 1.67
C LEU A 93 8.61 0.65 1.18
N ALA A 94 8.12 -0.18 2.11
CA ALA A 94 7.58 -1.49 1.78
C ALA A 94 6.35 -1.37 0.86
N LEU A 95 5.48 -0.39 1.11
CA LEU A 95 4.32 -0.12 0.28
C LEU A 95 4.71 0.43 -1.09
N ALA A 96 5.63 1.40 -1.17
CA ALA A 96 6.13 1.90 -2.46
C ALA A 96 6.71 0.76 -3.30
N TYR A 97 7.50 -0.13 -2.69
CA TYR A 97 8.01 -1.32 -3.36
C TYR A 97 6.89 -2.23 -3.87
N ALA A 98 5.88 -2.52 -3.03
CA ALA A 98 4.72 -3.33 -3.42
C ALA A 98 4.04 -2.75 -4.65
N LEU A 99 3.74 -1.46 -4.64
CA LEU A 99 3.00 -0.77 -5.70
C LEU A 99 3.80 -0.70 -7.00
N GLY A 100 5.10 -0.45 -6.91
CA GLY A 100 6.00 -0.29 -8.06
C GLY A 100 6.46 -1.60 -8.71
N ASN A 101 6.43 -2.72 -7.98
CA ASN A 101 6.93 -4.03 -8.43
C ASN A 101 5.87 -5.13 -8.41
N ALA A 102 4.60 -4.75 -8.26
CA ALA A 102 3.49 -5.69 -8.24
C ALA A 102 3.43 -6.54 -9.52
N THR A 103 3.15 -7.83 -9.33
CA THR A 103 2.93 -8.82 -10.39
C THR A 103 1.47 -9.29 -10.42
N ARG A 104 0.74 -9.18 -9.30
CA ARG A 104 -0.68 -9.57 -9.20
C ARG A 104 -1.48 -8.60 -8.32
N TRP A 105 -2.71 -8.33 -8.74
CA TRP A 105 -3.71 -7.52 -8.04
C TRP A 105 -4.97 -8.36 -7.92
N THR A 106 -5.51 -8.46 -6.71
CA THR A 106 -6.73 -9.22 -6.42
C THR A 106 -7.67 -8.31 -5.65
N SER A 107 -8.79 -7.94 -6.27
CA SER A 107 -9.83 -7.14 -5.64
C SER A 107 -10.83 -8.05 -4.93
N VAL A 108 -11.19 -7.69 -3.71
CA VAL A 108 -12.15 -8.42 -2.86
C VAL A 108 -13.32 -7.49 -2.61
N SER A 109 -14.33 -7.54 -3.47
CA SER A 109 -15.57 -6.76 -3.31
C SER A 109 -16.56 -7.54 -2.46
N PHE A 110 -17.17 -6.85 -1.49
CA PHE A 110 -18.32 -7.38 -0.77
C PHE A 110 -19.57 -7.05 -1.58
N LEU A 111 -20.41 -8.06 -1.85
CA LEU A 111 -21.70 -7.89 -2.50
C LEU A 111 -22.64 -7.14 -1.54
N SER A 112 -22.62 -5.81 -1.60
CA SER A 112 -23.67 -4.94 -1.09
C SER A 112 -24.06 -3.99 -2.21
N ASP A 113 -25.36 -3.74 -2.35
CA ASP A 113 -25.99 -3.18 -3.55
C ASP A 113 -25.53 -1.76 -3.96
N ASP A 114 -24.68 -1.08 -3.19
CA ASP A 114 -24.43 0.36 -3.37
C ASP A 114 -22.98 0.85 -3.51
N GLU A 115 -21.95 0.01 -3.59
CA GLU A 115 -20.65 0.37 -4.21
C GLU A 115 -19.65 -0.79 -4.12
N PRO A 116 -18.87 -1.09 -5.18
CA PRO A 116 -17.91 -2.20 -5.18
C PRO A 116 -16.60 -1.83 -4.47
N GLN A 117 -16.65 -1.08 -3.35
CA GLN A 117 -15.45 -0.73 -2.59
C GLN A 117 -14.96 -1.94 -1.79
N GLY A 118 -14.23 -2.79 -2.51
CA GLY A 118 -13.53 -3.94 -1.98
C GLY A 118 -12.12 -3.63 -1.50
N ALA A 119 -11.59 -4.49 -0.64
CA ALA A 119 -10.16 -4.45 -0.33
C ALA A 119 -9.33 -4.93 -1.53
N VAL A 120 -8.10 -4.45 -1.66
CA VAL A 120 -7.17 -4.84 -2.73
C VAL A 120 -5.97 -5.54 -2.14
N PHE A 121 -5.66 -6.73 -2.65
CA PHE A 121 -4.45 -7.46 -2.32
C PHE A 121 -3.47 -7.36 -3.49
N ILE A 122 -2.29 -6.82 -3.22
CA ILE A 122 -1.22 -6.57 -4.19
C ILE A 122 -0.03 -7.47 -3.85
N GLN A 123 0.44 -8.26 -4.82
CA GLN A 123 1.56 -9.15 -4.65
C GLN A 123 2.75 -8.67 -5.47
N ALA A 124 3.90 -8.54 -4.83
CA ALA A 124 5.20 -8.29 -5.43
C ALA A 124 6.13 -9.50 -5.15
N PRO A 125 7.33 -9.58 -5.77
CA PRO A 125 8.21 -10.74 -5.59
C PRO A 125 8.56 -11.07 -4.14
N ASP A 126 8.82 -10.05 -3.33
CA ASP A 126 9.35 -10.22 -1.96
C ASP A 126 8.36 -9.88 -0.85
N LEU A 127 7.19 -9.33 -1.18
CA LEU A 127 6.16 -8.96 -0.21
C LEU A 127 4.77 -8.89 -0.85
N ALA A 128 3.75 -8.84 -0.01
CA ALA A 128 2.39 -8.52 -0.41
C ALA A 128 1.83 -7.39 0.46
N ALA A 129 0.97 -6.56 -0.13
CA ALA A 129 0.26 -5.49 0.54
C ALA A 129 -1.25 -5.77 0.49
N PHE A 130 -1.92 -5.65 1.62
CA PHE A 130 -3.38 -5.64 1.72
C PHE A 130 -3.84 -4.20 2.00
N LEU A 131 -4.70 -3.67 1.14
CA LEU A 131 -5.22 -2.32 1.23
C LEU A 131 -6.73 -2.33 1.38
N GLN A 132 -7.23 -1.62 2.39
CA GLN A 132 -8.66 -1.44 2.61
C GLN A 132 -9.04 0.03 2.35
N PRO A 133 -10.12 0.29 1.61
CA PRO A 133 -10.55 1.66 1.35
C PRO A 133 -10.95 2.34 2.67
N ARG A 134 -10.69 3.64 2.74
CA ARG A 134 -11.07 4.54 3.83
C ARG A 134 -11.83 5.73 3.23
N GLY A 135 -12.61 6.41 4.07
CA GLY A 135 -13.24 7.68 3.67
C GLY A 135 -12.23 8.69 3.11
N LEU A 136 -12.72 9.57 2.23
CA LEU A 136 -11.93 10.59 1.52
C LEU A 136 -10.85 10.00 0.59
N GLY A 137 -11.08 8.80 0.05
CA GLY A 137 -10.21 8.11 -0.92
C GLY A 137 -8.85 7.67 -0.36
N GLY A 138 -8.71 7.66 0.97
CA GLY A 138 -7.54 7.06 1.61
C GLY A 138 -7.61 5.54 1.65
N TRP A 139 -6.50 4.91 2.06
CA TRP A 139 -6.40 3.46 2.19
C TRP A 139 -5.66 3.08 3.47
N PHE A 140 -6.16 2.10 4.22
CA PHE A 140 -5.36 1.42 5.24
C PHE A 140 -4.51 0.35 4.58
N ALA A 141 -3.19 0.40 4.79
CA ALA A 141 -2.25 -0.55 4.23
C ALA A 141 -1.63 -1.42 5.32
N GLN A 142 -1.53 -2.71 5.03
CA GLN A 142 -0.77 -3.69 5.78
C GLN A 142 0.17 -4.41 4.80
N VAL A 143 1.44 -4.58 5.17
CA VAL A 143 2.43 -5.29 4.37
C VAL A 143 2.91 -6.53 5.11
N GLN A 144 3.14 -7.60 4.36
CA GLN A 144 3.52 -8.90 4.88
C GLN A 144 4.42 -9.65 3.90
N MET A 145 5.08 -10.71 4.38
CA MET A 145 5.82 -11.63 3.51
C MET A 145 4.87 -12.43 2.61
N PRO A 146 5.26 -12.80 1.38
CA PRO A 146 4.42 -13.55 0.44
C PRO A 146 4.14 -14.99 0.89
N SER A 147 4.96 -15.52 1.80
CA SER A 147 4.83 -16.87 2.36
C SER A 147 3.59 -17.03 3.24
N LEU A 148 2.94 -15.94 3.64
CA LEU A 148 1.64 -15.96 4.29
C LEU A 148 0.55 -16.07 3.22
N SER A 149 -0.31 -17.09 3.35
CA SER A 149 -1.39 -17.31 2.39
C SER A 149 -2.39 -16.14 2.42
N VAL A 150 -2.95 -15.80 1.25
CA VAL A 150 -4.01 -14.77 1.10
C VAL A 150 -5.16 -15.02 2.08
N ALA A 151 -5.52 -16.29 2.27
CA ALA A 151 -6.55 -16.70 3.23
C ALA A 151 -6.18 -16.35 4.68
N GLY A 152 -4.91 -16.56 5.08
CA GLY A 152 -4.42 -16.19 6.41
C GLY A 152 -4.44 -14.67 6.64
N THR A 153 -4.12 -13.89 5.62
CA THR A 153 -4.14 -12.42 5.67
C THR A 153 -5.54 -11.86 5.75
N LEU A 154 -6.47 -12.37 4.93
CA LEU A 154 -7.88 -11.97 5.00
C LEU A 154 -8.49 -12.35 6.35
N ALA A 155 -8.11 -13.49 6.92
CA ALA A 155 -8.53 -13.89 8.27
C ALA A 155 -8.00 -12.94 9.36
N GLN A 156 -6.75 -12.47 9.26
CA GLN A 156 -6.18 -11.49 10.18
C GLN A 156 -6.76 -10.09 10.02
N ALA A 157 -6.96 -9.63 8.78
CA ALA A 157 -7.57 -8.33 8.51
C ALA A 157 -9.01 -8.26 9.05
N ARG A 158 -9.76 -9.36 8.93
CA ARG A 158 -11.07 -9.53 9.58
C ARG A 158 -10.97 -9.48 11.11
N CYS A 159 -9.90 -9.99 11.69
CA CYS A 159 -9.67 -9.96 13.14
C CYS A 159 -9.25 -8.56 13.64
N GLY A 160 -8.53 -7.78 12.83
CA GLY A 160 -8.18 -6.38 13.14
C GLY A 160 -9.34 -5.39 12.96
N ALA A 161 -10.21 -5.63 11.97
CA ALA A 161 -11.42 -4.84 11.77
C ALA A 161 -12.46 -4.98 12.91
N LEU A 162 -12.31 -5.97 13.79
CA LEU A 162 -13.20 -6.22 14.93
C LEU A 162 -12.91 -5.36 16.17
N PHE A 163 -11.86 -4.51 16.17
CA PHE A 163 -11.55 -3.68 17.33
C PHE A 163 -12.24 -2.31 17.35
N GLN A 164 -13.10 -1.97 16.37
CA GLN A 164 -13.71 -0.63 16.33
C GLN A 164 -15.22 -0.53 16.12
N SER A 165 -15.96 -1.58 15.75
CA SER A 165 -17.43 -1.52 15.86
C SER A 165 -18.13 -2.88 15.71
N CYS A 166 -19.04 -3.12 16.65
CA CYS A 166 -20.12 -4.10 16.72
C CYS A 166 -20.44 -5.03 15.52
N GLN A 167 -20.51 -6.34 15.86
CA GLN A 167 -21.44 -7.39 15.38
C GLN A 167 -21.97 -7.33 13.93
N TRP A 168 -21.48 -8.18 13.02
CA TRP A 168 -22.34 -8.75 11.95
C TRP A 168 -21.94 -10.20 11.57
N LYS A 169 -22.95 -11.07 11.48
CA LYS A 169 -22.92 -12.47 11.03
C LYS A 169 -23.14 -12.54 9.51
N SER A 170 -22.22 -13.11 8.74
CA SER A 170 -22.50 -14.01 7.59
C SER A 170 -21.23 -14.38 6.81
N GLY A 171 -21.26 -15.56 6.17
CA GLY A 171 -20.11 -16.32 5.67
C GLY A 171 -19.51 -15.89 4.33
N ILE A 172 -18.35 -16.47 4.02
CA ILE A 172 -17.56 -16.26 2.79
C ILE A 172 -17.73 -17.48 1.88
N PHE A 173 -18.07 -17.26 0.60
CA PHE A 173 -17.99 -18.25 -0.48
C PHE A 173 -16.72 -17.98 -1.30
N ILE A 174 -15.95 -19.01 -1.60
CA ILE A 174 -14.78 -18.96 -2.50
C ILE A 174 -15.08 -19.94 -3.64
N GLU A 175 -15.20 -19.43 -4.88
CA GLU A 175 -15.17 -20.29 -6.07
C GLU A 175 -13.72 -20.47 -6.57
N HIS A 176 -13.44 -21.68 -7.05
CA HIS A 176 -12.13 -22.23 -7.39
C HIS A 176 -11.56 -21.73 -8.71
#